data_AF-A0AAE3VLQ5-F1
#
_entry.id   AF-A0AAE3VLQ5-F1
#
_cell.length_a   1.000
_cell.length_b   1.000
_cell.length_c   1.000
_cell.angle_alpha   90.00
_cell.angle_beta   90.00
_cell.angle_gamma   90.00
#
_symmetry.space_group_name_H-M   'P 1'
#
loop_
_entity.id
_entity.type
_entity.pdbx_description
1 polymer ?
#
loop_
_entity_poly.entity_id
_entity_poly.type
_entity_poly.pdbx_seq_one_letter_code
_entity_poly.pdbx_strand_id
1 'polypeptide(L)'
;MTDDTLDPNGALAASLARLQRISQEVAQGNYAVFSDIETLTSDADVTENVKELAEAFGMMVVRIEAREYHLSGVIDDLSEARRRLEDAQKRLQRENGSLRAEVNELRIHIDREKKDREVETIAESDYFKELQKRARSLRGRHQEE
;
A
#
# COMPACT_ATOMS: atom_id res chain seq x y z
N MET A 1 14.88 72.33 4.92
CA MET A 1 16.19 71.68 5.10
C MET A 1 16.17 71.13 6.52
N THR A 2 15.48 70.02 6.70
CA THR A 2 15.39 69.28 7.96
C THR A 2 15.74 67.87 7.57
N ASP A 3 16.90 67.47 8.07
CA ASP A 3 17.48 66.15 7.99
C ASP A 3 16.43 65.13 8.44
N ASP A 4 15.93 64.35 7.48
CA ASP A 4 14.98 63.26 7.71
C ASP A 4 15.81 62.06 8.17
N THR A 5 16.36 62.16 9.38
CA THR A 5 16.97 61.04 10.08
C THR A 5 15.90 59.96 10.23
N LEU A 6 16.04 58.90 9.43
CA LEU A 6 15.29 57.65 9.58
C LEU A 6 15.16 57.32 11.07
N ASP A 7 13.94 57.28 11.60
CA ASP A 7 13.69 56.83 12.97
C ASP A 7 14.06 55.34 13.07
N PRO A 8 15.17 54.99 13.77
CA PRO A 8 15.65 53.62 13.83
C PRO A 8 14.66 52.68 14.53
N ASN A 9 13.77 53.20 15.38
CA ASN A 9 12.72 52.40 16.00
C ASN A 9 11.60 52.03 15.02
N GLY A 10 11.29 52.92 14.07
CA GLY A 10 10.28 52.65 13.03
C GLY A 10 10.72 51.56 12.05
N ALA A 11 11.98 51.60 11.62
CA ALA A 11 12.56 50.61 10.71
C ALA A 11 12.63 49.20 11.35
N LEU A 12 12.99 49.13 12.64
CA LEU A 12 12.99 47.88 13.40
C LEU A 12 11.58 47.28 13.53
N ALA A 13 10.59 48.10 13.90
CA ALA A 13 9.20 47.66 14.03
C ALA A 13 8.64 47.12 12.70
N ALA A 14 8.95 47.79 11.58
CA ALA A 14 8.55 47.34 10.25
C ALA A 14 9.18 45.99 9.87
N SER A 15 10.46 45.80 10.20
CA SER A 15 11.19 44.55 9.92
C SER A 15 10.67 43.38 10.76
N LEU A 16 10.36 43.61 12.04
CA LEU A 16 9.72 42.61 12.91
C LEU A 16 8.32 42.23 12.42
N ALA A 17 7.52 43.19 11.96
CA ALA A 17 6.21 42.92 11.38
C ALA A 17 6.31 42.07 10.10
N ARG A 18 7.36 42.25 9.29
CA ARG A 18 7.64 41.39 8.13
C ARG A 18 8.00 39.97 8.55
N LEU A 19 8.90 39.79 9.52
CA LEU A 19 9.25 38.47 10.06
C LEU A 19 8.05 37.75 10.69
N GLN A 20 7.19 38.47 11.41
CA GLN A 20 5.97 37.91 11.97
C GLN A 20 5.05 37.36 10.87
N ARG A 21 4.87 38.10 9.77
CA ARG A 21 4.08 37.65 8.62
C ARG A 21 4.68 36.40 7.97
N ILE A 22 5.98 36.40 7.73
CA ILE A 22 6.71 35.25 7.17
C ILE A 22 6.52 34.02 8.06
N SER A 23 6.69 34.16 9.38
CA SER A 23 6.49 33.06 10.32
C SER A 23 5.05 32.53 10.28
N GLN A 24 4.06 33.39 10.05
CA GLN A 24 2.65 33.00 10.00
C GLN A 24 2.27 32.30 8.69
N GLU A 25 2.87 32.68 7.56
CA GLU A 25 2.74 31.97 6.28
C GLU A 25 3.38 30.57 6.37
N VAL A 26 4.62 30.50 6.88
CA VAL A 26 5.34 29.23 7.08
C VAL A 26 4.57 28.29 8.01
N ALA A 27 3.94 28.81 9.07
CA ALA A 27 3.10 28.03 9.98
C ALA A 27 1.81 27.51 9.33
N GLN A 28 1.31 28.17 8.29
CA GLN A 28 0.16 27.73 7.50
C GLN A 28 0.54 26.75 6.38
N GLY A 29 1.82 26.46 6.20
CA GLY A 29 2.33 25.59 5.12
C GLY A 29 2.63 26.35 3.82
N ASN A 30 2.63 27.68 3.85
CA ASN A 30 2.97 28.50 2.68
C ASN A 30 4.45 28.87 2.73
N TYR A 31 5.27 28.16 1.96
CA TYR A 31 6.72 28.34 1.94
C TYR A 31 7.23 29.30 0.85
N ALA A 32 6.33 29.86 0.04
CA ALA A 32 6.62 30.86 -0.99
C ALA A 32 6.97 32.27 -0.42
N VAL A 33 7.77 32.31 0.64
CA VAL A 33 8.18 33.50 1.40
C VAL A 33 9.65 33.87 1.16
N PHE A 34 10.35 33.14 0.28
CA PHE A 34 11.79 33.31 0.07
C PHE A 34 12.17 34.72 -0.38
N SER A 35 11.39 35.33 -1.28
CA SER A 35 11.63 36.71 -1.73
C SER A 35 11.53 37.74 -0.60
N ASP A 36 10.63 37.52 0.37
CA ASP A 36 10.47 38.40 1.52
C ASP A 36 11.63 38.25 2.50
N ILE A 37 12.13 37.02 2.69
CA ILE A 37 13.29 36.71 3.52
C ILE A 37 14.56 37.29 2.91
N GLU A 38 14.79 37.10 1.61
CA GLU A 38 15.95 37.62 0.88
C GLU A 38 16.01 39.16 0.91
N THR A 39 14.85 39.80 0.82
CA THR A 39 14.76 41.26 0.97
C THR A 39 15.19 41.69 2.38
N LEU A 40 14.78 40.97 3.43
CA LEU A 40 15.15 41.29 4.81
C LEU A 40 16.63 41.05 5.12
N THR A 41 17.26 40.06 4.50
CA THR A 41 18.69 39.77 4.70
C THR A 41 19.61 40.74 3.95
N SER A 42 19.14 41.26 2.81
CA SER A 42 19.95 42.13 1.93
C SER A 42 19.79 43.63 2.21
N ASP A 43 18.80 44.02 3.02
CA ASP A 43 18.51 45.43 3.31
C ASP A 43 19.57 46.07 4.22
N ALA A 44 20.17 47.18 3.79
CA ALA A 44 21.22 47.88 4.53
C ALA A 44 20.70 48.57 5.80
N ASP A 45 19.41 48.88 5.86
CA ASP A 45 18.79 49.62 6.96
C ASP A 45 18.31 48.70 8.10
N VAL A 46 18.43 47.38 7.91
CA VAL A 46 18.03 46.36 8.88
C VAL A 46 19.17 46.04 9.86
N THR A 47 18.86 46.03 11.15
CA THR A 47 19.80 45.66 12.23
C THR A 47 20.33 44.23 12.05
N GLU A 48 21.60 44.01 12.37
CA GLU A 48 22.28 42.71 12.26
C GLU A 48 21.49 41.55 12.88
N ASN A 49 20.94 41.73 14.09
CA ASN A 49 20.14 40.69 14.76
C ASN A 49 18.92 40.24 13.94
N VAL A 50 18.32 41.16 13.18
CA VAL A 50 17.14 40.85 12.35
C VAL A 50 17.58 40.14 11.07
N LYS A 51 18.77 40.46 10.54
CA LYS A 51 19.38 39.73 9.42
C LYS A 51 19.70 38.29 9.81
N GLU A 52 20.37 38.09 10.93
CA GLU A 52 20.67 36.74 11.46
C GLU A 52 19.40 35.91 11.65
N LEU A 53 18.33 36.54 12.17
CA LEU A 53 17.04 35.88 12.35
C LEU A 53 16.41 35.53 10.99
N ALA A 54 16.41 36.45 10.03
CA ALA A 54 15.89 36.22 8.68
C ALA A 54 16.67 35.11 7.95
N GLU A 55 17.99 35.06 8.09
CA GLU A 55 18.83 33.97 7.56
C GLU A 55 18.47 32.63 8.19
N ALA A 56 18.32 32.57 9.52
CA ALA A 56 17.90 31.35 10.21
C ALA A 56 16.51 30.88 9.76
N PHE A 57 15.56 31.80 9.57
CA PHE A 57 14.24 31.49 9.00
C PHE A 57 14.35 30.99 7.56
N GLY A 58 15.15 31.61 6.70
CA GLY A 58 15.39 31.17 5.33
C GLY A 58 15.92 29.74 5.28
N MET A 59 16.93 29.43 6.10
CA MET A 59 17.47 28.07 6.22
C MET A 59 16.44 27.06 6.73
N MET A 60 15.54 27.48 7.63
CA MET A 60 14.46 26.63 8.13
C MET A 60 13.43 26.34 7.05
N VAL A 61 13.00 27.33 6.27
CA VAL A 61 12.05 27.15 5.16
C VAL A 61 12.59 26.16 4.14
N VAL A 62 13.83 26.34 3.70
CA VAL A 62 14.49 25.41 2.76
C VAL A 62 14.51 23.98 3.30
N ARG A 63 14.79 23.80 4.60
CA ARG A 63 14.78 22.47 5.23
C ARG A 63 13.38 21.86 5.28
N ILE A 64 12.35 22.68 5.50
CA ILE A 64 10.96 22.22 5.50
C ILE A 64 10.55 21.78 4.10
N GLU A 65 10.82 22.59 3.07
CA GLU A 65 10.54 22.23 1.68
C GLU A 65 11.25 20.93 1.27
N ALA A 66 12.52 20.77 1.63
CA ALA A 66 13.26 19.54 1.34
C ALA A 66 12.64 18.32 2.06
N ARG A 67 12.18 18.50 3.29
CA ARG A 67 11.48 17.44 4.04
C ARG A 67 10.13 17.10 3.41
N GLU A 68 9.36 18.08 2.99
CA GLU A 68 8.08 17.87 2.33
C GLU A 68 8.24 17.14 1.00
N TYR A 69 9.19 17.59 0.17
CA TYR A 69 9.53 16.90 -1.07
C TYR A 69 9.90 15.44 -0.83
N HIS A 70 10.71 15.17 0.19
CA HIS A 70 11.07 13.80 0.56
C HIS A 70 9.85 12.99 1.05
N LEU A 71 9.00 13.58 1.90
CA LEU A 71 7.79 12.90 2.39
C LEU A 71 6.81 12.58 1.27
N SER A 72 6.59 13.50 0.34
CA SER A 72 5.80 13.26 -0.87
C SER A 72 6.37 12.10 -1.69
N GLY A 73 7.69 12.06 -1.90
CA GLY A 73 8.35 10.93 -2.57
C GLY A 73 8.14 9.59 -1.84
N VAL A 74 8.25 9.57 -0.51
CA VAL A 74 7.99 8.35 0.28
C VAL A 74 6.53 7.90 0.18
N ILE A 75 5.58 8.84 0.14
CA ILE A 75 4.16 8.53 -0.04
C ILE A 75 3.91 7.90 -1.42
N ASP A 76 4.55 8.44 -2.46
CA ASP A 76 4.46 7.89 -3.82
C ASP A 76 5.04 6.48 -3.90
N ASP A 77 6.24 6.27 -3.36
CA ASP A 77 6.90 4.97 -3.29
C ASP A 77 6.05 3.94 -2.53
N LEU A 78 5.49 4.34 -1.39
CA LEU A 78 4.63 3.47 -0.58
C LEU A 78 3.33 3.13 -1.31
N SER A 79 2.75 4.10 -2.00
CA SER A 79 1.53 3.91 -2.79
C SER A 79 1.77 2.94 -3.95
N GLU A 80 2.91 3.06 -4.63
CA GLU A 80 3.30 2.13 -5.68
C GLU A 80 3.56 0.72 -5.12
N ALA A 81 4.33 0.61 -4.04
CA ALA A 81 4.61 -0.66 -3.38
C ALA A 81 3.33 -1.38 -2.94
N ARG A 82 2.38 -0.63 -2.34
CA ARG A 82 1.07 -1.14 -1.96
C ARG A 82 0.30 -1.69 -3.15
N ARG A 83 0.25 -0.94 -4.26
CA ARG A 83 -0.42 -1.37 -5.49
C ARG A 83 0.17 -2.68 -6.02
N ARG A 84 1.50 -2.78 -6.09
CA ARG A 84 2.20 -4.00 -6.54
C ARG A 84 1.87 -5.20 -5.63
N LEU A 85 1.81 -4.98 -4.32
CA LEU A 85 1.45 -6.02 -3.36
C LEU A 85 0.00 -6.49 -3.53
N GLU A 86 -0.95 -5.56 -3.69
CA GLU A 86 -2.36 -5.88 -3.92
C GLU A 86 -2.54 -6.69 -5.21
N ASP A 87 -1.82 -6.34 -6.28
CA ASP A 87 -1.86 -7.08 -7.54
C ASP A 87 -1.25 -8.48 -7.42
N ALA A 88 -0.12 -8.61 -6.73
CA ALA A 88 0.50 -9.91 -6.44
C ALA A 88 -0.41 -10.79 -5.58
N GLN A 89 -1.04 -10.23 -4.55
CA GLN A 89 -1.98 -10.95 -3.68
C GLN A 89 -3.19 -11.46 -4.48
N LYS A 90 -3.77 -10.63 -5.34
CA LYS A 90 -4.89 -11.04 -6.21
C LYS A 90 -4.48 -12.18 -7.14
N ARG A 91 -3.28 -12.13 -7.72
CA ARG A 91 -2.75 -13.22 -8.57
C ARG A 91 -2.59 -14.52 -7.79
N LEU A 92 -1.92 -14.48 -6.64
CA LEU A 92 -1.73 -15.64 -5.78
C LEU A 92 -3.06 -16.23 -5.30
N GLN A 93 -4.06 -15.39 -4.99
CA GLN A 93 -5.37 -15.85 -4.57
C GLN A 93 -6.10 -16.59 -5.70
N ARG A 94 -6.00 -16.10 -6.94
CA ARG A 94 -6.55 -16.79 -8.12
C ARG A 94 -5.86 -18.12 -8.35
N GLU A 95 -4.52 -18.12 -8.38
CA GLU A 95 -3.72 -19.33 -8.59
C GLU A 95 -4.00 -20.39 -7.51
N ASN A 96 -4.04 -19.99 -6.24
CA ASN A 96 -4.40 -20.90 -5.15
C ASN A 96 -5.82 -21.44 -5.29
N GLY A 97 -6.78 -20.62 -5.72
CA GLY A 97 -8.15 -21.05 -5.99
C GLY A 97 -8.21 -22.13 -7.08
N SER A 98 -7.54 -21.89 -8.21
CA SER A 98 -7.43 -22.83 -9.31
C SER A 98 -6.76 -24.14 -8.90
N LEU A 99 -5.62 -24.06 -8.22
CA LEU A 99 -4.88 -25.24 -7.75
C LEU A 99 -5.70 -26.08 -6.77
N ARG A 100 -6.44 -25.43 -5.85
CA ARG A 100 -7.32 -26.15 -4.91
C ARG A 100 -8.45 -26.87 -5.64
N ALA A 101 -9.02 -26.26 -6.68
CA ALA A 101 -10.05 -26.89 -7.49
C ALA A 101 -9.51 -28.12 -8.23
N GLU A 102 -8.34 -27.99 -8.86
CA GLU A 102 -7.66 -29.08 -9.56
C GLU A 102 -7.30 -30.24 -8.62
N VAL A 103 -6.73 -29.94 -7.45
CA VAL A 103 -6.43 -30.96 -6.43
C VAL A 103 -7.69 -31.68 -5.97
N ASN A 104 -8.82 -30.96 -5.80
CA ASN A 104 -10.08 -31.59 -5.41
C ASN A 104 -10.64 -32.50 -6.52
N GLU A 105 -10.57 -32.06 -7.77
CA GLU A 105 -10.99 -32.86 -8.92
C GLU A 105 -10.16 -34.14 -9.05
N LEU A 106 -8.83 -34.03 -8.96
CA LEU A 106 -7.92 -35.18 -8.97
C LEU A 106 -8.22 -36.15 -7.83
N ARG A 107 -8.53 -35.63 -6.64
CA ARG A 107 -8.90 -36.46 -5.48
C ARG A 107 -10.20 -37.24 -5.75
N ILE A 108 -11.23 -36.60 -6.30
CA ILE A 108 -12.48 -37.25 -6.69
C ILE A 108 -12.21 -38.35 -7.73
N HIS A 109 -11.35 -38.08 -8.71
CA HIS A 109 -10.99 -39.05 -9.75
C HIS A 109 -10.31 -40.28 -9.15
N ILE A 110 -9.31 -40.08 -8.29
CA ILE A 110 -8.59 -41.15 -7.60
C ILE A 110 -9.54 -41.99 -6.75
N ASP A 111 -10.45 -41.36 -6.01
CA ASP A 111 -11.40 -42.08 -5.16
C ASP A 111 -12.38 -42.92 -5.99
N ARG A 112 -12.81 -42.44 -7.16
CA ARG A 112 -13.64 -43.22 -8.10
C ARG A 112 -12.89 -44.41 -8.67
N GLU A 113 -11.67 -44.22 -9.16
CA GLU A 113 -10.86 -45.33 -9.68
C GLU A 113 -10.61 -46.41 -8.63
N LYS A 114 -10.34 -46.01 -7.38
CA LYS A 114 -10.16 -46.97 -6.28
C LYS A 114 -11.43 -47.77 -6.03
N LYS A 115 -12.59 -47.10 -5.98
CA LYS A 115 -13.89 -47.74 -5.80
C LYS A 115 -14.16 -48.74 -6.93
N ASP A 116 -13.88 -48.39 -8.18
CA ASP A 116 -14.11 -49.27 -9.33
C ASP A 116 -13.24 -50.53 -9.24
N ARG A 117 -11.95 -50.39 -8.88
CA ARG A 117 -11.03 -51.52 -8.65
C ARG A 117 -11.48 -52.41 -7.49
N GLU A 118 -11.99 -51.82 -6.40
CA GLU A 118 -12.53 -52.58 -5.27
C GLU A 118 -13.77 -53.39 -5.69
N VAL A 119 -14.67 -52.80 -6.48
CA VAL A 119 -15.86 -53.49 -7.01
C VAL A 119 -15.45 -54.63 -7.93
N GLU A 120 -14.48 -54.43 -8.82
CA GLU A 120 -13.93 -55.48 -9.69
C GLU A 120 -13.36 -56.63 -8.86
N THR A 121 -12.55 -56.31 -7.84
CA THR A 121 -11.98 -57.31 -6.92
C THR A 121 -13.06 -58.13 -6.20
N ILE A 122 -14.14 -57.48 -5.74
CA ILE A 122 -15.26 -58.16 -5.07
C ILE A 122 -16.03 -59.04 -6.06
N ALA A 123 -16.30 -58.53 -7.27
CA ALA A 123 -17.01 -59.25 -8.33
C ALA A 123 -16.23 -60.50 -8.76
N GLU A 124 -14.90 -60.43 -8.77
CA GLU A 124 -14.02 -61.55 -9.06
C GLU A 124 -13.85 -62.52 -7.89
N SER A 125 -14.30 -62.17 -6.68
CA SER A 125 -14.18 -63.05 -5.52
C SER A 125 -15.05 -64.31 -5.66
N ASP A 126 -14.56 -65.40 -5.10
CA ASP A 126 -15.23 -66.70 -5.16
C ASP A 126 -16.62 -66.67 -4.49
N TYR A 127 -16.78 -65.87 -3.44
CA TYR A 127 -18.05 -65.68 -2.75
C TYR A 127 -19.13 -65.08 -3.67
N PHE A 128 -18.79 -64.07 -4.48
CA PHE A 128 -19.75 -63.43 -5.38
C PHE A 128 -20.11 -64.35 -6.57
N LYS A 129 -19.13 -65.08 -7.10
CA LYS A 129 -19.33 -66.11 -8.13
C LYS A 129 -20.27 -67.22 -7.63
N GLU A 130 -20.11 -67.68 -6.39
CA GLU A 130 -21.02 -68.65 -5.77
C GLU A 130 -22.43 -68.10 -5.57
N LEU A 131 -22.56 -66.87 -5.06
CA LEU A 131 -23.86 -66.22 -4.88
C LEU A 131 -24.61 -66.10 -6.21
N GLN A 132 -23.92 -65.75 -7.29
CA GLN A 132 -24.49 -65.64 -8.63
C GLN A 132 -24.94 -67.00 -9.18
N LYS A 133 -24.15 -68.07 -8.97
CA LYS A 133 -24.57 -69.45 -9.27
C LYS A 133 -25.83 -69.84 -8.51
N ARG A 134 -25.89 -69.54 -7.20
CA ARG A 134 -27.03 -69.85 -6.34
C ARG A 134 -28.30 -69.13 -6.80
N ALA A 135 -28.20 -67.84 -7.12
CA ALA A 135 -29.32 -67.05 -7.64
C ALA A 135 -29.83 -67.58 -9.00
N ARG A 136 -28.93 -67.97 -9.93
CA ARG A 136 -29.34 -68.60 -11.20
C ARG A 136 -30.09 -69.91 -10.99
N SER A 137 -29.64 -70.74 -10.05
CA SER A 137 -30.30 -72.02 -9.74
C SER A 137 -31.73 -71.84 -9.18
N LEU A 138 -31.97 -70.76 -8.42
CA LEU A 138 -33.31 -70.41 -7.93
C LEU A 138 -34.20 -69.87 -9.05
N ARG A 139 -33.66 -69.07 -9.98
CA ARG A 139 -34.40 -68.56 -11.14
C ARG A 139 -34.81 -69.64 -12.13
N GLY A 140 -33.93 -70.61 -12.41
CA GLY A 140 -34.24 -71.73 -13.30
C GLY A 140 -35.36 -72.61 -12.73
N ARG A 141 -35.34 -72.85 -11.42
CA ARG A 141 -36.39 -73.61 -10.74
C ARG A 141 -37.77 -72.95 -10.78
N HIS A 142 -37.83 -71.62 -10.80
CA HIS A 142 -39.08 -70.86 -10.92
C HIS A 142 -39.58 -70.70 -12.37
N GLN A 143 -38.81 -71.10 -13.40
CA GLN A 143 -39.23 -71.07 -14.81
C GLN A 143 -39.70 -72.43 -15.34
N GLU A 144 -39.49 -73.51 -14.59
CA GLU A 144 -39.90 -74.89 -14.93
C GLU A 144 -41.20 -75.33 -14.21
N GLU A 145 -41.83 -74.44 -13.43
CA GLU A 145 -43.20 -74.57 -12.89
C GLU A 145 -44.19 -73.75 -13.74
#